data_AF-A0A2I1EL86-F1
#
_entry.id   AF-A0A2I1EL86-F1
#
_cell.length_a   1.000
_cell.length_b   1.000
_cell.length_c   1.000
_cell.angle_alpha   90.00
_cell.angle_beta   90.00
_cell.angle_gamma   90.00
#
_symmetry.space_group_name_H-M   'P 1'
#
loop_
_entity.id
_entity.type
_entity.pdbx_description
1 polymer ?
#
loop_
_entity_poly.entity_id
_entity_poly.type
_entity_poly.pdbx_seq_one_letter_code
_entity_poly.pdbx_strand_id
1 'polypeptide(L)' 'MVSFSCDSCADIVRKPKTQQHLSRCPNAQFTCIDCNTTFHGNNFIRHTSCISEAEKYQKSLYKVHKKVFKNISEL' A
#
# COMPACT_ATOMS: atom_id res chain seq x y z
N MET A 1 -15.03 0.29 -1.40
CA MET A 1 -14.39 -0.03 -2.70
C MET A 1 -13.32 1.01 -2.97
N VAL A 2 -12.13 0.63 -3.41
CA VAL A 2 -11.02 1.59 -3.56
C VAL A 2 -11.17 2.42 -4.84
N SER A 3 -10.87 3.71 -4.75
CA SER A 3 -10.84 4.64 -5.88
C SER A 3 -9.41 5.11 -6.15
N PHE A 4 -9.09 5.31 -7.43
CA PHE A 4 -7.79 5.76 -7.87
C PHE A 4 -7.92 7.04 -8.70
N SER A 5 -6.99 7.97 -8.50
CA SER A 5 -6.80 9.14 -9.34
C SER A 5 -5.75 8.83 -10.41
N CYS A 6 -6.07 9.08 -11.67
CA CYS A 6 -5.13 8.98 -12.78
C CYS A 6 -4.39 10.30 -12.97
N ASP A 7 -3.06 10.29 -12.94
CA ASP A 7 -2.24 11.49 -13.12
C ASP A 7 -2.28 12.03 -14.57
N SER A 8 -2.41 11.14 -15.56
CA SER A 8 -2.35 11.55 -16.98
C SER A 8 -3.59 12.27 -17.49
N CYS A 9 -4.77 12.01 -16.91
CA CYS A 9 -6.02 12.60 -17.35
C CYS A 9 -6.85 13.21 -16.21
N ALA A 10 -6.34 13.20 -14.98
CA ALA A 10 -6.99 13.72 -13.77
C ALA A 10 -8.39 13.12 -13.48
N ASP A 11 -8.70 11.93 -14.00
CA ASP A 11 -9.96 11.23 -13.75
C ASP A 11 -9.90 10.37 -12.48
N ILE A 12 -11.04 10.27 -11.79
CA ILE A 12 -11.23 9.36 -10.66
C ILE A 12 -11.86 8.06 -11.16
N VAL A 13 -11.10 6.97 -11.10
CA VAL A 13 -11.47 5.65 -11.61
C VAL A 13 -11.60 4.66 -10.45
N ARG A 14 -12.75 3.99 -10.37
CA ARG A 14 -12.95 2.88 -9.43
C ARG A 14 -12.15 1.66 -9.85
N LYS A 15 -11.64 0.88 -8.89
CA LYS A 15 -10.83 -0.32 -9.13
C LYS A 15 -11.25 -1.25 -10.29
N PRO A 16 -12.53 -1.67 -10.45
CA PRO A 16 -12.91 -2.55 -11.57
C PRO A 16 -12.72 -1.91 -12.94
N LYS A 17 -12.76 -0.57 -13.04
CA LYS A 17 -12.57 0.18 -14.28
C LYS A 17 -11.12 0.62 -14.51
N THR A 18 -10.25 0.55 -13.49
CA THR A 18 -8.84 0.95 -13.61
C THR A 18 -8.08 0.09 -14.62
N GLN A 19 -8.40 -1.21 -14.72
CA GLN A 19 -7.80 -2.06 -15.76
C GLN A 19 -8.21 -1.65 -17.17
N GLN A 20 -9.48 -1.28 -17.38
CA GLN A 20 -9.94 -0.77 -18.67
C GLN A 20 -9.32 0.60 -18.98
N HIS A 21 -9.07 1.40 -17.95
CA HIS A 21 -8.43 2.71 -18.09
C HIS A 21 -6.99 2.64 -18.61
N LEU A 22 -6.25 1.56 -18.31
CA LEU A 22 -4.90 1.34 -18.86
C LEU A 22 -4.88 1.32 -20.40
N SER A 23 -5.97 0.89 -21.05
CA SER A 23 -6.06 0.94 -22.52
C SER A 23 -6.08 2.36 -23.07
N ARG A 24 -6.56 3.32 -22.27
CA ARG A 24 -6.60 4.75 -22.62
C ARG A 24 -5.36 5.49 -22.13
N CYS A 25 -4.80 5.08 -20.99
CA CYS A 25 -3.64 5.69 -20.36
C CYS A 25 -2.62 4.61 -19.93
N PRO A 26 -1.80 4.08 -20.86
CA PRO A 26 -0.93 2.93 -20.60
C PRO A 26 0.22 3.24 -19.64
N ASN A 27 0.68 4.49 -19.61
CA ASN A 27 1.81 4.94 -18.78
C ASN A 27 1.36 5.82 -17.61
N ALA A 28 0.07 5.81 -17.27
CA ALA A 28 -0.44 6.61 -16.15
C ALA A 28 -0.02 6.03 -14.80
N GLN A 29 0.20 6.94 -13.86
CA GLN A 29 0.29 6.61 -12.45
C GLN A 29 -1.08 6.70 -11.81
N PHE A 30 -1.37 5.74 -10.92
CA PHE A 30 -2.62 5.69 -10.18
C PHE A 30 -2.35 5.94 -8.71
N THR A 31 -2.90 7.01 -8.17
CA THR A 31 -2.82 7.31 -6.74
C THR A 31 -4.12 6.91 -6.07
N CYS A 32 -4.05 6.06 -5.06
CA CYS A 32 -5.23 5.75 -4.26
C CYS A 32 -5.60 6.99 -3.44
N ILE A 33 -6.84 7.47 -3.58
CA ILE A 33 -7.30 8.68 -2.88
C ILE A 33 -7.57 8.44 -1.40
N ASP A 34 -7.73 7.18 -1.01
CA ASP A 34 -8.05 6.80 0.37
C ASP A 34 -6.78 6.68 1.25
N CYS A 35 -5.64 6.25 0.67
CA CYS A 35 -4.38 6.07 1.40
C CYS A 35 -3.20 6.88 0.83
N ASN A 36 -3.47 7.75 -0.14
CA ASN A 36 -2.48 8.59 -0.83
C ASN A 36 -1.23 7.84 -1.33
N THR A 37 -1.36 6.54 -1.63
CA THR A 37 -0.27 5.72 -2.15
C THR A 37 -0.32 5.73 -3.67
N THR A 38 0.79 6.15 -4.29
CA THR A 38 0.95 6.16 -5.74
C THR A 38 1.49 4.82 -6.21
N PHE A 39 0.83 4.23 -7.21
CA PHE A 39 1.19 2.96 -7.82
C PHE A 39 1.63 3.19 -9.27
N HIS A 40 2.69 2.49 -9.67
CA HIS A 40 3.21 2.49 -11.02
C HIS A 40 2.80 1.21 -11.75
N GLY A 41 2.39 1.33 -13.02
CA GLY A 41 1.97 0.21 -13.86
C GLY A 41 0.83 -0.59 -13.21
N ASN A 42 0.97 -1.91 -13.16
CA ASN A 42 -0.08 -2.82 -12.68
C ASN A 42 -0.07 -3.07 -11.15
N ASN A 43 0.73 -2.32 -10.38
CA ASN A 43 0.84 -2.55 -8.93
C ASN A 43 -0.48 -2.28 -8.16
N PHE A 44 -1.35 -1.41 -8.68
CA PHE A 44 -2.66 -1.11 -8.09
C PHE A 44 -3.60 -2.34 -8.05
N ILE A 45 -3.36 -3.37 -8.86
CA ILE A 45 -4.16 -4.60 -8.90
C ILE A 45 -4.10 -5.32 -7.54
N ARG A 46 -2.93 -5.29 -6.89
CA ARG A 46 -2.75 -5.89 -5.55
C ARG A 46 -3.33 -5.05 -4.42
N HIS A 47 -3.66 -3.78 -4.67
CA HIS A 47 -4.17 -2.87 -3.66
C HIS A 47 -5.68 -3.04 -3.44
N THR A 48 -6.10 -4.06 -2.68
CA THR A 48 -7.51 -4.40 -2.43
C THR A 48 -8.07 -3.72 -1.18
N SER A 49 -7.22 -3.40 -0.21
CA SER A 49 -7.55 -2.68 1.00
C SER A 49 -6.53 -1.56 1.26
N CYS A 50 -7.03 -0.42 1.72
CA CYS A 50 -6.19 0.68 2.19
C CYS A 50 -5.71 0.34 3.60
N ILE A 51 -4.41 0.45 3.84
CA ILE A 51 -3.88 0.41 5.21
C ILE A 51 -4.14 1.77 5.83
N SER A 52 -4.68 1.78 7.04
CA SER A 52 -4.88 3.04 7.77
C SER A 52 -3.52 3.56 8.26
N GLU A 53 -3.38 4.88 8.42
CA GLU A 53 -2.15 5.49 8.93
C GLU A 53 -1.68 4.86 10.24
N ALA A 54 -2.61 4.52 11.15
CA ALA A 54 -2.32 3.83 12.41
C ALA A 54 -1.53 2.52 12.23
N GLU A 55 -1.90 1.68 11.25
CA GLU A 55 -1.22 0.41 10.97
C GLU A 55 0.17 0.62 10.35
N LYS A 56 0.38 1.72 9.62
CA LYS A 56 1.68 2.09 9.06
C LYS A 56 2.66 2.50 10.16
N TYR A 57 2.22 3.28 11.14
CA TYR A 57 3.07 3.74 12.25
C TYR A 57 3.33 2.64 13.29
N GLN A 58 2.37 1.77 13.55
CA GLN A 58 2.51 0.69 14.55
C GLN A 58 3.54 -0.39 14.18
N LYS A 59 3.91 -0.55 12.90
CA LYS A 59 4.98 -1.48 12.49
C LYS A 59 6.39 -1.05 12.90
N SER A 60 6.62 0.24 13.17
CA SER A 60 7.96 0.73 13.57
C SER A 60 8.26 0.56 15.07
N LEU A 61 7.28 0.19 15.89
CA LEU A 61 7.46 0.03 17.35
C LEU A 61 7.65 -1.42 17.82
N TYR A 62 7.65 -2.42 16.93
CA TYR A 62 7.89 -3.81 17.31
C TYR A 62 9.31 -4.30 17.00
N LYS A 63 10.33 -3.55 17.44
CA LYS A 63 11.59 -4.18 17.84
C LYS A 63 11.41 -4.68 19.26
N VAL A 64 10.72 -5.81 19.42
CA VAL A 64 10.79 -6.55 20.69
C VAL A 64 12.24 -6.95 20.86
N HIS A 65 12.87 -6.29 21.81
CA HIS A 65 14.10 -6.73 22.46
C HIS A 65 13.92 -8.22 22.82
N LYS A 66 14.46 -9.13 21.99
CA LYS A 66 14.66 -10.52 22.39
C LYS A 66 15.68 -10.46 23.53
N LYS A 67 15.20 -10.38 24.78
CA LYS A 67 16.03 -10.62 25.96
C LYS A 67 16.60 -12.02 25.81
N VAL A 68 17.89 -12.08 25.49
CA VAL A 68 18.69 -13.29 25.59
C VAL A 68 18.80 -13.59 27.08
N PHE A 69 17.96 -14.50 27.58
CA PHE A 69 18.15 -15.08 28.91
C PHE A 69 19.33 -16.06 28.82
N LYS A 70 20.51 -15.62 29.29
CA LYS A 70 21.61 -16.52 29.62
C LYS A 70 21.19 -17.33 30.86
N ASN A 71 20.96 -18.63 30.71
CA ASN A 71 21.03 -19.55 31.84
C ASN A 71 22.50 -19.91 32.06
N ILE A 72 23.09 -19.32 33.10
CA ILE A 72 24.32 -19.81 33.71
C ILE A 72 23.87 -20.80 34.77
N SER A 73 24.13 -22.09 34.54
CA SER A 73 24.11 -23.12 35.58
C SER A 73 25.44 -23.86 35.50
N GLU A 74 26.47 -23.24 36.08
CA GLU A 74 27.59 -23.97 36.65
C GLU A 74 27.31 -24.10 38.14
N LEU A 75 27.01 -25.33 38.57
CA LEU A 75 27.29 -25.94 39.88
C LEU A 75 26.80 -27.40 39.85
#